data_AF-A0A7X0MVM7-F1
#
_entry.id   AF-A0A7X0MVM7-F1
#
_cell.length_a   1.000
_cell.length_b   1.000
_cell.length_c   1.000
_cell.angle_alpha   90.00
_cell.angle_beta   90.00
_cell.angle_gamma   90.00
#
_symmetry.space_group_name_H-M   'P 1'
#
loop_
_entity.id
_entity.type
_entity.pdbx_description
1 polymer ?
#
loop_
_entity_poly.entity_id
_entity_poly.type
_entity_poly.pdbx_seq_one_letter_code
_entity_poly.pdbx_strand_id
1 'polypeptide(L)'
;MLFFLQLLGGIVLSLAILAGLVYLYFKWKFGKYLDFDEDHSGEPLYIHLNEQIEPNWLEAKKVKLAASELESLGFKGGKAYSIHEMNGVCLQGFYKSPFAAVLYSHEIAGSWIDIVFDEVDGKEYTVSNAPMGSQMEERPETQKVFDAKLSVAEIYAKAEHLQASLSGGFVDIHEGNFREYFETAYKKDIAFRTRKGGISYEEFLASSKEAPFRSSDETVQEAFITCKEQELFRWHEAALEEYRVSENIDMEKFYDIEFSMLIVPFTTHPPAFVQYLLAQDFIDCDQEEQLSKVAEDTEDVNQLFDRINDLLSPELRATFVKDIDYPLPIKLYKMSPKMIDC
;
A
#
# COMPACT_ATOMS: atom_id res chain seq x y z
N MET A 1 -7.12 -58.82 -21.69
CA MET A 1 -8.14 -57.90 -21.14
C MET A 1 -7.86 -57.52 -19.68
N LEU A 2 -7.67 -58.48 -18.75
CA LEU A 2 -7.28 -58.18 -17.36
C LEU A 2 -5.98 -57.35 -17.23
N PHE A 3 -4.93 -57.73 -17.97
CA PHE A 3 -3.64 -57.02 -17.96
C PHE A 3 -3.76 -55.56 -18.44
N PHE A 4 -4.64 -55.30 -19.40
CA PHE A 4 -4.87 -53.96 -19.93
C PHE A 4 -5.58 -53.07 -18.90
N LEU A 5 -6.60 -53.60 -18.21
CA LEU A 5 -7.30 -52.89 -17.14
C LEU A 5 -6.40 -52.62 -15.92
N GLN A 6 -5.48 -53.54 -15.59
CA GLN A 6 -4.49 -53.34 -14.54
C GLN A 6 -3.46 -52.27 -14.91
N LEU A 7 -3.00 -52.25 -16.16
CA LEU A 7 -2.09 -51.23 -16.66
C LEU A 7 -2.76 -49.84 -16.65
N LEU A 8 -4.00 -49.75 -17.14
CA LEU A 8 -4.77 -48.51 -17.17
C LEU A 8 -5.06 -47.99 -15.75
N GLY A 9 -5.47 -48.89 -14.83
CA GLY A 9 -5.70 -48.56 -13.42
C GLY A 9 -4.44 -48.08 -12.71
N GLY A 10 -3.28 -48.69 -13.00
CA GLY A 10 -1.99 -48.26 -12.45
C GLY A 10 -1.59 -46.85 -12.91
N ILE A 11 -1.84 -46.51 -14.18
CA ILE A 11 -1.56 -45.17 -14.73
C ILE A 11 -2.46 -44.12 -14.07
N VAL A 12 -3.77 -44.38 -13.98
CA VAL A 12 -4.72 -43.46 -13.35
C VAL A 12 -4.38 -43.23 -11.87
N LEU A 13 -4.05 -44.29 -11.14
CA LEU A 13 -3.65 -44.20 -9.73
C LEU A 13 -2.35 -43.41 -9.57
N SER A 14 -1.37 -43.61 -10.46
CA SER A 14 -0.10 -42.87 -10.43
C SER A 14 -0.29 -41.39 -10.71
N LEU A 15 -1.17 -41.03 -11.64
CA LEU A 15 -1.52 -39.64 -11.94
C LEU A 15 -2.27 -38.98 -10.78
N ALA A 16 -3.18 -39.70 -10.12
CA ALA A 16 -3.89 -39.19 -8.94
C ALA A 16 -2.94 -38.93 -7.76
N ILE A 17 -1.98 -39.83 -7.51
CA ILE A 17 -0.95 -39.64 -6.48
C ILE A 17 -0.05 -38.45 -6.83
N LEU A 18 0.39 -38.34 -8.09
CA LEU A 18 1.20 -37.21 -8.55
C LEU A 18 0.46 -35.89 -8.39
N ALA A 19 -0.82 -35.81 -8.77
CA ALA A 19 -1.66 -34.63 -8.58
C ALA A 19 -1.81 -34.28 -7.09
N GLY A 20 -2.00 -35.27 -6.21
CA GLY A 20 -2.06 -35.06 -4.76
C GLY A 20 -0.74 -34.54 -4.17
N LEU A 21 0.40 -35.06 -4.63
CA LEU A 21 1.73 -34.60 -4.21
C LEU A 21 2.05 -33.21 -4.73
N VAL A 22 1.66 -32.90 -5.97
CA VAL A 22 1.75 -31.56 -6.55
C VAL A 22 0.89 -30.59 -5.74
N TYR A 23 -0.37 -30.93 -5.45
CA TYR A 23 -1.24 -30.12 -4.60
C TYR A 23 -0.64 -29.89 -3.20
N LEU A 24 -0.13 -30.93 -2.53
CA LEU A 24 0.51 -30.79 -1.22
C LEU A 24 1.79 -29.97 -1.28
N TYR A 25 2.58 -30.10 -2.35
CA TYR A 25 3.76 -29.28 -2.59
C TYR A 25 3.37 -27.80 -2.79
N PHE A 26 2.34 -27.53 -3.59
CA PHE A 26 1.82 -26.18 -3.79
C PHE A 26 1.23 -25.61 -2.50
N LYS A 27 0.44 -26.39 -1.75
CA LYS A 27 -0.10 -25.96 -0.45
C LYS A 27 0.99 -25.73 0.60
N TRP A 28 2.05 -26.53 0.63
CA TRP A 28 3.13 -26.34 1.60
C TRP A 28 4.06 -25.18 1.24
N LYS A 29 4.34 -24.99 -0.05
CA LYS A 29 5.22 -23.94 -0.55
C LYS A 29 4.53 -22.58 -0.69
N PHE A 30 3.26 -22.60 -1.07
CA PHE A 30 2.47 -21.40 -1.38
C PHE A 30 1.26 -21.19 -0.47
N GLY A 31 0.92 -22.13 0.43
CA GLY A 31 -0.21 -21.94 1.37
C GLY A 31 -0.05 -20.71 2.26
N LYS A 32 1.19 -20.31 2.57
CA LYS A 32 1.49 -19.06 3.28
C LYS A 32 1.23 -17.79 2.46
N TYR A 33 1.11 -17.91 1.14
CA TYR A 33 0.77 -16.83 0.22
C TYR A 33 -0.70 -16.89 -0.23
N LEU A 34 -1.39 -18.00 0.03
CA LEU A 34 -2.80 -18.21 -0.34
C LEU A 34 -3.78 -17.86 0.80
N ASP A 35 -3.29 -17.77 2.04
CA ASP A 35 -4.01 -17.17 3.19
C ASP A 35 -3.73 -15.66 3.32
N PHE A 36 -3.11 -15.03 2.31
CA PHE A 36 -3.13 -13.57 2.20
C PHE A 36 -4.56 -13.22 1.78
N ASP A 37 -5.40 -12.86 2.75
CA ASP A 37 -6.75 -12.36 2.48
C ASP A 37 -6.67 -11.32 1.35
N GLU A 38 -7.48 -11.53 0.32
CA GLU A 38 -7.62 -10.65 -0.85
C GLU A 38 -8.05 -9.21 -0.45
N ASP A 39 -8.45 -9.00 0.80
CA ASP A 39 -8.96 -7.73 1.31
C ASP A 39 -7.89 -6.61 1.43
N HIS A 40 -6.59 -6.91 1.44
CA HIS A 40 -5.52 -5.91 1.68
C HIS A 40 -4.41 -5.91 0.61
N SER A 41 -4.74 -6.20 -0.64
CA SER A 41 -3.78 -6.35 -1.75
C SER A 41 -2.98 -5.09 -2.12
N GLY A 42 -3.18 -3.96 -1.44
CA GLY A 42 -2.46 -2.73 -1.71
C GLY A 42 -1.97 -2.03 -0.45
N GLU A 43 -0.92 -1.22 -0.62
CA GLU A 43 -0.32 -0.47 0.49
C GLU A 43 -1.34 0.44 1.17
N PRO A 44 -1.41 0.42 2.52
CA PRO A 44 -2.40 1.22 3.23
C PRO A 44 -2.07 2.71 3.12
N LEU A 45 -3.11 3.55 3.12
CA LEU A 45 -2.91 5.00 3.05
C LEU A 45 -2.55 5.60 4.40
N TYR A 46 -2.84 4.89 5.48
CA TYR A 46 -2.46 5.28 6.83
C TYR A 46 -1.96 4.06 7.57
N ILE A 47 -1.11 4.31 8.56
CA ILE A 47 -0.67 3.28 9.49
C ILE A 47 -0.76 3.83 10.90
N HIS A 48 -1.00 2.93 11.85
CA HIS A 48 -0.93 3.27 13.27
C HIS A 48 0.02 2.32 13.99
N LEU A 49 1.02 2.89 14.68
CA LEU A 49 1.95 2.13 15.50
C LEU A 49 1.32 1.79 16.85
N ASN A 50 0.86 0.55 16.96
CA ASN A 50 0.25 0.02 18.17
C ASN A 50 1.33 -0.60 19.06
N GLU A 51 1.53 -0.02 20.25
CA GLU A 51 2.55 -0.50 21.20
C GLU A 51 2.23 -1.93 21.65
N GLN A 52 3.24 -2.80 21.59
CA GLN A 52 3.13 -4.17 22.05
C GLN A 52 3.68 -4.31 23.47
N ILE A 53 2.83 -4.79 24.39
CA ILE A 53 3.21 -5.03 25.78
C ILE A 53 4.15 -6.25 25.88
N GLU A 54 3.87 -7.30 25.10
CA GLU A 54 4.63 -8.56 25.09
C GLU A 54 5.02 -8.95 23.65
N PRO A 55 6.03 -8.30 23.07
CA PRO A 55 6.43 -8.51 21.67
C PRO A 55 7.24 -9.82 21.50
N ASN A 56 6.56 -10.96 21.44
CA ASN A 56 7.19 -12.28 21.30
C ASN A 56 8.11 -12.41 20.07
N TRP A 57 7.89 -11.61 19.02
CA TRP A 57 8.73 -11.59 17.83
C TRP A 57 10.16 -11.10 18.10
N LEU A 58 10.37 -10.29 19.16
CA LEU A 58 11.71 -9.90 19.62
C LEU A 58 12.53 -11.09 20.10
N GLU A 59 11.90 -12.22 20.43
CA GLU A 59 12.59 -13.42 20.89
C GLU A 59 13.26 -14.22 19.76
N ALA A 60 12.92 -13.90 18.50
CA ALA A 60 13.51 -14.55 17.35
C ALA A 60 15.02 -14.29 17.27
N LYS A 61 15.81 -15.35 17.06
CA LYS A 61 17.29 -15.30 17.10
C LYS A 61 17.88 -14.18 16.23
N LYS A 62 17.36 -13.97 15.02
CA LYS A 62 17.85 -12.93 14.09
C LYS A 62 17.54 -11.52 14.62
N VAL A 63 16.34 -11.32 15.17
CA VAL A 63 15.90 -10.04 15.73
C VAL A 63 16.73 -9.70 16.96
N LYS A 64 16.93 -10.65 17.89
CA LYS A 64 17.81 -10.48 19.06
C LYS A 64 19.24 -10.12 18.69
N LEU A 65 19.79 -10.77 17.67
CA LEU A 65 21.15 -10.49 17.21
C LEU A 65 21.24 -9.07 16.64
N ALA A 66 20.31 -8.67 15.77
CA ALA A 66 20.25 -7.33 15.21
C ALA A 66 20.07 -6.25 16.28
N ALA A 67 19.18 -6.46 17.25
CA ALA A 67 18.98 -5.56 18.39
C ALA A 67 20.26 -5.42 19.23
N SER A 68 20.92 -6.54 19.56
CA SER A 68 22.18 -6.51 20.31
C SER A 68 23.31 -5.82 19.56
N GLU A 69 23.37 -5.97 18.23
CA GLU A 69 24.32 -5.23 17.38
C GLU A 69 24.04 -3.72 17.43
N LEU A 70 22.78 -3.28 17.28
CA LEU A 70 22.40 -1.87 17.43
C LEU A 70 22.78 -1.30 18.80
N GLU A 71 22.51 -2.05 19.88
CA GLU A 71 22.89 -1.66 21.24
C GLU A 71 24.41 -1.53 21.40
N SER A 72 25.18 -2.44 20.81
CA SER A 72 26.65 -2.38 20.81
C SER A 72 27.21 -1.16 20.07
N LEU A 73 26.45 -0.65 19.08
CA LEU A 73 26.74 0.59 18.37
C LEU A 73 26.29 1.84 19.14
N GLY A 74 25.70 1.68 20.32
CA GLY A 74 25.30 2.76 21.21
C GLY A 74 23.86 3.26 21.02
N PHE A 75 23.04 2.55 20.24
CA PHE A 75 21.61 2.82 20.21
C PHE A 75 20.92 2.31 21.47
N LYS A 76 19.87 3.02 21.89
CA LYS A 76 18.99 2.57 22.98
C LYS A 76 17.68 2.07 22.38
N GLY A 77 17.34 0.81 22.63
CA GLY A 77 16.03 0.26 22.23
C GLY A 77 14.90 0.96 22.97
N GLY A 78 13.82 1.24 22.25
CA GLY A 78 12.55 1.70 22.80
C GLY A 78 11.46 0.65 22.72
N LYS A 79 10.23 1.15 22.72
CA LYS A 79 9.01 0.37 22.51
C LYS A 79 8.99 -0.41 21.20
N ALA A 80 8.34 -1.57 21.26
CA ALA A 80 7.99 -2.38 20.10
C ALA A 80 6.55 -2.07 19.67
N TYR A 81 6.30 -2.18 18.38
CA TYR A 81 5.02 -1.84 17.76
C TYR A 81 4.60 -2.91 16.75
N SER A 82 3.29 -3.03 16.56
CA SER A 82 2.68 -3.65 15.37
C SER A 82 1.92 -2.61 14.57
N ILE A 83 1.79 -2.85 13.28
CA ILE A 83 0.97 -2.05 12.36
C ILE A 83 -0.23 -2.91 11.97
N HIS A 84 -1.44 -2.48 12.32
CA HIS A 84 -2.63 -3.28 12.04
C HIS A 84 -2.93 -3.32 10.53
N GLU A 85 -2.71 -2.18 9.87
CA GLU A 85 -2.94 -1.96 8.45
C GLU A 85 -1.92 -2.70 7.56
N MET A 86 -0.81 -3.17 8.14
CA MET A 86 0.22 -3.95 7.46
C MET A 86 0.38 -5.29 8.18
N ASN A 87 -0.52 -6.22 7.85
CA ASN A 87 -0.58 -7.51 8.54
C ASN A 87 0.79 -8.21 8.61
N GLY A 88 1.13 -8.70 9.79
CA GLY A 88 2.40 -9.38 10.06
C GLY A 88 3.63 -8.47 10.22
N VAL A 89 3.51 -7.16 9.98
CA VAL A 89 4.64 -6.22 10.16
C VAL A 89 4.72 -5.76 11.61
N CYS A 90 5.86 -6.05 12.24
CA CYS A 90 6.23 -5.56 13.55
C CYS A 90 7.53 -4.76 13.46
N LEU A 91 7.70 -3.78 14.34
CA LEU A 91 8.92 -2.97 14.38
C LEU A 91 9.30 -2.53 15.80
N GLN A 92 10.57 -2.20 16.00
CA GLN A 92 11.07 -1.59 17.23
C GLN A 92 11.98 -0.41 16.87
N GLY A 93 11.74 0.74 17.51
CA GLY A 93 12.59 1.91 17.39
C GLY A 93 13.82 1.83 18.31
N PHE A 94 14.96 2.28 17.80
CA PHE A 94 16.25 2.36 18.49
C PHE A 94 16.82 3.77 18.29
N TYR A 95 17.35 4.39 19.35
CA TYR A 95 17.67 5.83 19.30
C TYR A 95 19.14 6.11 19.63
N LYS A 96 19.80 6.89 18.77
CA LYS A 96 21.15 7.42 18.95
C LYS A 96 21.30 8.72 18.17
N SER A 97 21.03 9.86 18.80
CA SER A 97 21.07 11.18 18.16
C SER A 97 22.33 11.38 17.30
N PRO A 98 22.21 11.86 16.05
CA PRO A 98 20.97 12.32 15.38
C PRO A 98 20.16 11.19 14.69
N PHE A 99 20.54 9.94 14.87
CA PHE A 99 19.95 8.79 14.20
C PHE A 99 18.82 8.14 15.00
N ALA A 100 17.84 7.61 14.28
CA ALA A 100 17.01 6.52 14.75
C ALA A 100 17.24 5.29 13.86
N ALA A 101 17.25 4.10 14.45
CA ALA A 101 17.21 2.84 13.74
C ALA A 101 15.84 2.20 13.95
N VAL A 102 15.28 1.60 12.91
CA VAL A 102 14.02 0.88 12.95
C VAL A 102 14.30 -0.56 12.58
N LEU A 103 14.12 -1.47 13.55
CA LEU A 103 14.26 -2.91 13.34
C LEU A 103 12.89 -3.49 13.04
N TYR A 104 12.71 -3.99 11.82
CA TYR A 104 11.47 -4.61 11.38
C TYR A 104 11.53 -6.13 11.44
N SER A 105 10.35 -6.75 11.51
CA SER A 105 10.16 -8.17 11.31
C SER A 105 8.83 -8.43 10.61
N HIS A 106 8.88 -9.30 9.61
CA HIS A 106 7.72 -9.83 8.91
C HIS A 106 7.90 -11.33 8.67
N GLU A 107 6.82 -12.12 8.77
CA GLU A 107 6.91 -13.58 8.68
C GLU A 107 7.47 -14.10 7.36
N ILE A 108 7.21 -13.37 6.27
CA ILE A 108 7.62 -13.76 4.90
C ILE A 108 8.91 -13.03 4.50
N ALA A 109 8.99 -11.71 4.74
CA ALA A 109 10.11 -10.88 4.28
C ALA A 109 11.34 -10.99 5.19
N GLY A 110 11.18 -11.54 6.39
CA GLY A 110 12.23 -11.64 7.40
C GLY A 110 12.40 -10.35 8.19
N SER A 111 13.60 -10.11 8.69
CA SER A 111 13.92 -8.94 9.52
C SER A 111 14.95 -8.08 8.81
N TRP A 112 14.75 -6.77 8.86
CA TRP A 112 15.63 -5.76 8.26
C TRP A 112 15.71 -4.52 9.14
N ILE A 113 16.61 -3.62 8.82
CA ILE A 113 16.87 -2.39 9.55
C ILE A 113 16.92 -1.22 8.59
N ASP A 114 16.27 -0.14 9.00
CA ASP A 114 16.48 1.20 8.45
C ASP A 114 17.22 2.04 9.49
N ILE A 115 18.19 2.85 9.04
CA ILE A 115 18.76 3.94 9.85
C ILE A 115 18.37 5.25 9.19
N VAL A 116 17.66 6.07 9.95
CA VAL A 116 17.08 7.34 9.50
C VAL A 116 17.67 8.50 10.28
N PHE A 117 17.79 9.64 9.61
CA PHE A 117 18.11 10.93 10.21
C PHE A 117 17.68 12.04 9.26
N ASP A 118 17.14 13.12 9.80
CA ASP A 118 16.54 14.19 9.01
C ASP A 118 17.18 15.52 9.36
N GLU A 119 17.45 16.35 8.36
CA GLU A 119 17.77 17.76 8.57
C GLU A 119 16.51 18.55 8.95
N VAL A 120 16.60 19.50 9.90
CA VAL A 120 15.43 20.24 10.42
C VAL A 120 14.59 20.93 9.33
N ASP A 121 15.24 21.48 8.31
CA ASP A 121 14.61 22.18 7.18
C ASP A 121 15.06 21.60 5.82
N GLY A 122 15.55 20.36 5.83
CA GLY A 122 16.32 19.82 4.72
C GLY A 122 15.84 18.46 4.26
N LYS A 123 16.80 17.63 3.90
CA LYS A 123 16.53 16.30 3.38
C LYS A 123 16.31 15.27 4.50
N GLU A 124 15.55 14.25 4.14
CA GLU A 124 15.30 13.06 4.96
C GLU A 124 16.18 11.92 4.43
N TYR A 125 16.97 11.29 5.30
CA TYR A 125 17.95 10.29 4.89
C TYR A 125 17.57 8.92 5.42
N THR A 126 17.75 7.89 4.59
CA THR A 126 17.55 6.49 5.01
C THR A 126 18.65 5.61 4.46
N VAL A 127 19.27 4.80 5.31
CA VAL A 127 20.13 3.68 4.88
C VAL A 127 19.45 2.40 5.30
N SER A 128 19.20 1.50 4.36
CA SER A 128 18.36 0.32 4.58
C SER A 128 19.02 -0.95 4.03
N ASN A 129 18.85 -2.05 4.77
CA ASN A 129 19.08 -3.40 4.25
C ASN A 129 17.79 -4.17 3.98
N ALA A 130 16.68 -3.46 3.76
CA ALA A 130 15.42 -4.08 3.35
C ALA A 130 15.63 -4.97 2.12
N PRO A 131 15.00 -6.16 2.08
CA PRO A 131 15.14 -7.10 0.97
C PRO A 131 14.50 -6.57 -0.33
N MET A 132 13.59 -5.62 -0.22
CA MET A 132 12.82 -5.01 -1.30
C MET A 132 12.69 -3.50 -1.04
N GLY A 133 12.42 -2.70 -2.08
CA GLY A 133 12.21 -1.24 -1.97
C GLY A 133 13.18 -0.36 -2.75
N SER A 134 14.33 -0.91 -3.22
CA SER A 134 15.32 -0.14 -3.99
C SER A 134 14.86 0.33 -5.38
N GLN A 135 13.73 -0.18 -5.84
CA GLN A 135 13.12 0.18 -7.13
C GLN A 135 11.94 1.15 -6.96
N MET A 136 11.53 1.44 -5.73
CA MET A 136 10.46 2.39 -5.47
C MET A 136 10.95 3.81 -5.75
N GLU A 137 10.09 4.61 -6.36
CA GLU A 137 10.41 6.00 -6.61
C GLU A 137 10.49 6.80 -5.31
N GLU A 138 11.52 7.63 -5.19
CA GLU A 138 11.82 8.40 -3.99
C GLU A 138 11.25 9.83 -4.09
N ARG A 139 10.83 10.38 -2.95
CA ARG A 139 10.46 11.80 -2.84
C ARG A 139 11.70 12.67 -3.12
N PRO A 140 11.57 13.83 -3.80
CA PRO A 140 12.70 14.71 -4.09
C PRO A 140 13.51 15.17 -2.87
N GLU A 141 12.84 15.31 -1.72
CA GLU A 141 13.43 15.66 -0.43
C GLU A 141 14.04 14.49 0.32
N THR A 142 13.95 13.26 -0.19
CA THR A 142 14.54 12.07 0.42
C THR A 142 15.85 11.67 -0.27
N GLN A 143 16.73 11.02 0.48
CA GLN A 143 17.88 10.34 -0.06
C GLN A 143 17.99 8.96 0.60
N LYS A 144 17.67 7.91 -0.16
CA LYS A 144 17.74 6.54 0.35
C LYS A 144 18.93 5.77 -0.23
N VAL A 145 19.52 4.92 0.60
CA VAL A 145 20.58 3.98 0.22
C VAL A 145 20.12 2.58 0.58
N PHE A 146 19.78 1.80 -0.43
CA PHE A 146 19.31 0.41 -0.26
C PHE A 146 20.39 -0.59 -0.67
N ASP A 147 20.76 -1.47 0.25
CA ASP A 147 21.57 -2.65 -0.05
C ASP A 147 21.28 -3.78 0.95
N ALA A 148 20.50 -4.76 0.50
CA ALA A 148 20.07 -5.92 1.28
C ALA A 148 21.23 -6.80 1.80
N LYS A 149 22.47 -6.55 1.36
CA LYS A 149 23.66 -7.32 1.81
C LYS A 149 24.36 -6.66 3.00
N LEU A 150 24.01 -5.43 3.36
CA LEU A 150 24.67 -4.73 4.46
C LEU A 150 24.30 -5.34 5.81
N SER A 151 25.33 -5.55 6.63
CA SER A 151 25.19 -5.80 8.06
C SER A 151 24.76 -4.55 8.83
N VAL A 152 24.28 -4.72 10.06
CA VAL A 152 23.85 -3.59 10.93
C VAL A 152 24.96 -2.54 11.08
N ALA A 153 26.19 -2.98 11.30
CA ALA A 153 27.35 -2.11 11.42
C ALA A 153 27.66 -1.35 10.13
N GLU A 154 27.50 -1.97 8.96
CA GLU A 154 27.75 -1.32 7.67
C GLU A 154 26.66 -0.29 7.31
N ILE A 155 25.39 -0.57 7.63
CA ILE A 155 24.29 0.41 7.49
C ILE A 155 24.60 1.64 8.34
N TYR A 156 24.98 1.43 9.60
CA TYR A 156 25.30 2.53 10.51
C TYR A 156 26.51 3.33 10.05
N ALA A 157 27.61 2.67 9.68
CA ALA A 157 28.80 3.35 9.18
C ALA A 157 28.53 4.19 7.92
N LYS A 158 27.65 3.71 7.03
CA LYS A 158 27.20 4.48 5.86
C LYS A 158 26.35 5.70 6.26
N ALA A 159 25.42 5.54 7.21
CA ALA A 159 24.63 6.65 7.73
C ALA A 159 25.52 7.71 8.39
N GLU A 160 26.51 7.31 9.19
CA GLU A 160 27.52 8.21 9.77
C GLU A 160 28.31 8.96 8.70
N HIS A 161 28.76 8.25 7.66
CA HIS A 161 29.49 8.89 6.56
C HIS A 161 28.64 9.93 5.82
N LEU A 162 27.36 9.63 5.56
CA LEU A 162 26.43 10.58 4.95
C LEU A 162 26.24 11.80 5.85
N GLN A 163 25.92 11.56 7.14
CA GLN A 163 25.68 12.61 8.12
C GLN A 163 26.91 13.52 8.31
N ALA A 164 28.12 12.97 8.34
CA ALA A 164 29.37 13.72 8.52
C ALA A 164 29.67 14.71 7.38
N SER A 165 29.03 14.54 6.21
CA SER A 165 29.17 15.47 5.07
C SER A 165 28.23 16.68 5.16
N LEU A 166 27.33 16.70 6.13
CA LEU A 166 26.30 17.73 6.31
C LEU A 166 26.70 18.71 7.43
N SER A 167 26.22 19.95 7.32
CA SER A 167 26.58 21.05 8.25
C SER A 167 25.39 21.67 8.99
N GLY A 168 24.21 21.03 8.91
CA GLY A 168 22.96 21.49 9.52
C GLY A 168 22.65 20.87 10.89
N GLY A 169 21.57 21.36 11.51
CA GLY A 169 20.93 20.70 12.64
C GLY A 169 20.06 19.53 12.18
N PHE A 170 19.88 18.55 13.05
CA PHE A 170 19.08 17.36 12.77
C PHE A 170 17.85 17.32 13.67
N VAL A 171 16.78 16.71 13.17
CA VAL A 171 15.59 16.41 13.94
C VAL A 171 15.96 15.44 15.08
N ASP A 172 15.55 15.76 16.30
CA ASP A 172 15.78 14.88 17.45
C ASP A 172 14.72 13.79 17.52
N ILE A 173 15.03 12.63 16.93
CA ILE A 173 14.14 11.47 16.92
C ILE A 173 14.41 10.63 18.17
N HIS A 174 13.38 10.43 18.99
CA HIS A 174 13.48 9.71 20.27
C HIS A 174 12.18 8.96 20.58
N GLU A 175 12.19 8.12 21.62
CA GLU A 175 11.04 7.29 21.97
C GLU A 175 9.71 8.06 22.10
N GLY A 176 9.73 9.25 22.71
CA GLY A 176 8.54 10.06 22.93
C GLY A 176 7.86 10.65 21.68
N ASN A 177 8.57 10.77 20.54
CA ASN A 177 8.02 11.34 19.30
C ASN A 177 8.07 10.35 18.12
N PHE A 178 8.65 9.16 18.33
CA PHE A 178 8.88 8.18 17.26
C PHE A 178 7.60 7.77 16.53
N ARG A 179 6.49 7.58 17.25
CA ARG A 179 5.19 7.22 16.65
C ARG A 179 4.75 8.25 15.61
N GLU A 180 4.59 9.49 16.05
CA GLU A 180 4.14 10.59 15.19
C GLU A 180 5.11 10.82 14.03
N TYR A 181 6.42 10.78 14.31
CA TYR A 181 7.46 10.87 13.29
C TYR A 181 7.30 9.80 12.20
N PHE A 182 7.18 8.53 12.60
CA PHE A 182 7.12 7.40 11.68
C PHE A 182 5.85 7.42 10.83
N GLU A 183 4.69 7.61 11.47
CA GLU A 183 3.39 7.67 10.78
C GLU A 183 3.33 8.85 9.80
N THR A 184 3.90 10.01 10.18
CA THR A 184 4.00 11.18 9.31
C THR A 184 4.91 10.92 8.11
N ALA A 185 6.08 10.32 8.32
CA ALA A 185 7.00 9.96 7.25
C ALA A 185 6.36 8.98 6.25
N TYR A 186 5.66 7.96 6.76
CA TYR A 186 4.89 7.03 5.94
C TYR A 186 3.80 7.75 5.13
N LYS A 187 3.01 8.61 5.78
CA LYS A 187 1.94 9.40 5.14
C LYS A 187 2.50 10.25 3.97
N LYS A 188 3.68 10.85 4.12
CA LYS A 188 4.36 11.61 3.05
C LYS A 188 4.74 10.72 1.87
N ASP A 189 5.37 9.57 2.14
CA ASP A 189 5.82 8.62 1.10
C ASP A 189 4.64 8.09 0.29
N ILE A 190 3.57 7.67 0.96
CA ILE A 190 2.37 7.16 0.28
C ILE A 190 1.67 8.27 -0.50
N ALA A 191 1.46 9.46 0.08
CA ALA A 191 0.84 10.58 -0.64
C ALA A 191 1.60 10.96 -1.92
N PHE A 192 2.93 10.95 -1.89
CA PHE A 192 3.75 11.20 -3.08
C PHE A 192 3.47 10.19 -4.19
N ARG A 193 3.44 8.90 -3.86
CA ARG A 193 3.16 7.82 -4.83
C ARG A 193 1.73 7.89 -5.34
N THR A 194 0.76 8.08 -4.45
CA THR A 194 -0.64 8.24 -4.79
C THR A 194 -0.85 9.42 -5.74
N ARG A 195 -0.16 10.55 -5.52
CA ARG A 195 -0.20 11.73 -6.42
C ARG A 195 0.43 11.48 -7.80
N LYS A 196 1.20 10.42 -8.00
CA LYS A 196 1.65 10.02 -9.34
C LYS A 196 0.63 9.13 -10.07
N GLY A 197 -0.54 8.95 -9.48
CA GLY A 197 -1.58 8.09 -10.01
C GLY A 197 -1.41 6.64 -9.56
N GLY A 198 -0.85 6.39 -8.37
CA GLY A 198 -0.74 5.03 -7.82
C GLY A 198 0.26 4.15 -8.58
N ILE A 199 0.04 2.83 -8.59
CA ILE A 199 0.90 1.89 -9.30
C ILE A 199 0.87 2.14 -10.81
N SER A 200 2.06 2.26 -11.43
CA SER A 200 2.16 2.39 -12.89
C SER A 200 1.88 1.05 -13.59
N TYR A 201 1.53 1.10 -14.87
CA TYR A 201 1.37 -0.12 -15.66
C TYR A 201 2.68 -0.92 -15.74
N GLU A 202 3.82 -0.25 -15.86
CA GLU A 202 5.14 -0.90 -15.84
C GLU A 202 5.46 -1.56 -14.50
N GLU A 203 5.13 -0.90 -13.39
CA GLU A 203 5.29 -1.44 -12.03
C GLU A 203 4.39 -2.67 -11.82
N PHE A 204 3.15 -2.60 -12.26
CA PHE A 204 2.20 -3.72 -12.27
C PHE A 204 2.70 -4.90 -13.12
N LEU A 205 3.31 -4.61 -14.28
CA LEU A 205 3.94 -5.64 -15.11
C LEU A 205 5.21 -6.22 -14.46
N ALA A 206 5.98 -5.40 -13.75
CA ALA A 206 7.19 -5.87 -13.07
C ALA A 206 6.85 -6.82 -11.91
N SER A 207 5.81 -6.51 -11.13
CA SER A 207 5.33 -7.38 -10.04
C SER A 207 4.68 -8.66 -10.56
N SER A 208 3.97 -8.62 -11.70
CA SER A 208 3.34 -9.81 -12.30
C SER A 208 4.31 -10.75 -13.03
N LYS A 209 5.49 -10.29 -13.45
CA LYS A 209 6.55 -11.16 -14.03
C LYS A 209 7.11 -12.20 -13.05
N GLU A 210 6.90 -12.01 -11.76
CA GLU A 210 7.23 -13.00 -10.73
C GLU A 210 6.15 -14.10 -10.61
N ALA A 211 4.96 -13.89 -11.21
CA ALA A 211 3.90 -14.89 -11.27
C ALA A 211 4.15 -15.89 -12.43
N PRO A 212 4.02 -17.21 -12.20
CA PRO A 212 4.42 -18.24 -13.17
C PRO A 212 3.46 -18.42 -14.36
N PHE A 213 2.49 -17.53 -14.57
CA PHE A 213 1.49 -17.65 -15.64
C PHE A 213 1.67 -16.56 -16.70
N ARG A 214 1.86 -17.00 -17.95
CA ARG A 214 1.74 -16.12 -19.12
C ARG A 214 0.25 -15.88 -19.38
N SER A 215 -0.29 -14.80 -18.84
CA SER A 215 -1.62 -14.29 -19.17
C SER A 215 -1.60 -13.64 -20.56
N SER A 216 -2.74 -13.60 -21.26
CA SER A 216 -2.91 -12.79 -22.47
C SER A 216 -2.88 -11.31 -22.13
N ASP A 217 -2.51 -10.46 -23.09
CA ASP A 217 -2.44 -9.00 -22.89
C ASP A 217 -3.78 -8.40 -22.41
N GLU A 218 -4.91 -8.95 -22.88
CA GLU A 218 -6.27 -8.56 -22.47
C GLU A 218 -6.53 -8.84 -20.98
N THR A 219 -6.16 -10.03 -20.48
CA THR A 219 -6.31 -10.39 -19.06
C THR A 219 -5.40 -9.56 -18.15
N VAL A 220 -4.23 -9.13 -18.65
CA VAL A 220 -3.33 -8.25 -17.91
C VAL A 220 -3.90 -6.84 -17.81
N GLN A 221 -4.54 -6.33 -18.87
CA GLN A 221 -5.21 -5.04 -18.87
C GLN A 221 -6.40 -5.02 -17.90
N GLU A 222 -7.26 -6.05 -17.94
CA GLU A 222 -8.38 -6.18 -17.00
C GLU A 222 -7.89 -6.21 -15.54
N ALA A 223 -6.86 -7.00 -15.24
CA ALA A 223 -6.29 -7.07 -13.90
C ALA A 223 -5.67 -5.73 -13.46
N PHE A 224 -5.07 -4.97 -14.38
CA PHE A 224 -4.59 -3.62 -14.08
C PHE A 224 -5.74 -2.67 -13.78
N ILE A 225 -6.82 -2.70 -14.57
CA ILE A 225 -8.02 -1.87 -14.32
C ILE A 225 -8.60 -2.19 -12.94
N THR A 226 -8.77 -3.47 -12.58
CA THR A 226 -9.22 -3.87 -11.24
C THR A 226 -8.28 -3.37 -10.14
N CYS A 227 -6.97 -3.42 -10.35
CA CYS A 227 -6.00 -2.88 -9.40
C CYS A 227 -6.17 -1.36 -9.20
N LYS A 228 -6.40 -0.63 -10.29
CA LYS A 228 -6.68 0.82 -10.28
C LYS A 228 -8.02 1.17 -9.63
N GLU A 229 -9.02 0.31 -9.79
CA GLU A 229 -10.32 0.42 -9.12
C GLU A 229 -10.16 0.26 -7.59
N GLN A 230 -9.40 -0.76 -7.15
CA GLN A 230 -9.08 -0.96 -5.73
C GLN A 230 -8.30 0.22 -5.13
N GLU A 231 -7.44 0.89 -5.90
CA GLU A 231 -6.83 2.15 -5.47
C GLU A 231 -7.86 3.27 -5.27
N LEU A 232 -8.84 3.40 -6.17
CA LEU A 232 -9.90 4.39 -6.06
C LEU A 232 -10.76 4.19 -4.81
N PHE A 233 -11.12 2.94 -4.47
CA PHE A 233 -11.85 2.67 -3.22
C PHE A 233 -11.05 3.06 -1.98
N ARG A 234 -9.74 2.75 -1.95
CA ARG A 234 -8.88 3.19 -0.84
C ARG A 234 -8.79 4.71 -0.77
N TRP A 235 -8.66 5.38 -1.92
CA TRP A 235 -8.63 6.86 -1.95
C TRP A 235 -9.97 7.45 -1.51
N HIS A 236 -11.09 6.80 -1.85
CA HIS A 236 -12.42 7.18 -1.40
C HIS A 236 -12.46 7.17 0.13
N GLU A 237 -12.16 6.03 0.76
CA GLU A 237 -12.18 5.88 2.22
C GLU A 237 -11.29 6.91 2.92
N ALA A 238 -10.05 7.10 2.43
CA ALA A 238 -9.13 8.06 3.03
C ALA A 238 -9.59 9.51 2.88
N ALA A 239 -10.13 9.89 1.72
CA ALA A 239 -10.64 11.24 1.51
C ALA A 239 -11.87 11.51 2.38
N LEU A 240 -12.75 10.52 2.54
CA LEU A 240 -13.92 10.63 3.41
C LEU A 240 -13.56 10.76 4.88
N GLU A 241 -12.57 10.01 5.37
CA GLU A 241 -12.07 10.16 6.73
C GLU A 241 -11.44 11.55 6.94
N GLU A 242 -10.64 12.04 5.99
CA GLU A 242 -10.06 13.39 6.04
C GLU A 242 -11.16 14.47 6.04
N TYR A 243 -12.21 14.31 5.22
CA TYR A 243 -13.36 15.21 5.22
C TYR A 243 -14.09 15.18 6.57
N ARG A 244 -14.39 14.00 7.11
CA ARG A 244 -15.06 13.81 8.41
C ARG A 244 -14.28 14.50 9.53
N VAL A 245 -12.97 14.27 9.60
CA VAL A 245 -12.10 14.87 10.62
C VAL A 245 -12.01 16.39 10.45
N SER A 246 -11.79 16.87 9.22
CA SER A 246 -11.62 18.32 8.96
C SER A 246 -12.89 19.14 9.21
N GLU A 247 -14.07 18.56 8.97
CA GLU A 247 -15.37 19.18 9.26
C GLU A 247 -15.88 18.88 10.68
N ASN A 248 -15.11 18.13 11.48
CA ASN A 248 -15.47 17.71 12.84
C ASN A 248 -16.88 17.06 12.89
N ILE A 249 -17.15 16.18 11.92
CA ILE A 249 -18.40 15.44 11.81
C ILE A 249 -18.33 14.22 12.73
N ASP A 250 -19.35 14.09 13.57
CA ASP A 250 -19.52 12.91 14.42
C ASP A 250 -19.71 11.65 13.56
N MET A 251 -19.08 10.55 13.96
CA MET A 251 -19.06 9.31 13.19
C MET A 251 -20.47 8.76 12.90
N GLU A 252 -21.40 8.86 13.84
CA GLU A 252 -22.78 8.37 13.62
C GLU A 252 -23.49 9.17 12.53
N LYS A 253 -23.30 10.49 12.52
CA LYS A 253 -23.87 11.37 11.48
C LYS A 253 -23.16 11.22 10.14
N PHE A 254 -21.90 10.81 10.16
CA PHE A 254 -21.14 10.61 8.94
C PHE A 254 -21.67 9.42 8.15
N TYR A 255 -22.03 8.33 8.84
CA TYR A 255 -22.64 7.16 8.20
C TYR A 255 -23.95 7.47 7.45
N ASP A 256 -24.70 8.49 7.89
CA ASP A 256 -25.93 8.92 7.19
C ASP A 256 -25.66 9.56 5.81
N ILE A 257 -24.43 10.04 5.56
CA ILE A 257 -24.08 10.78 4.34
C ILE A 257 -22.98 10.11 3.51
N GLU A 258 -22.16 9.24 4.11
CA GLU A 258 -21.03 8.56 3.49
C GLU A 258 -21.41 7.89 2.16
N PHE A 259 -22.47 7.08 2.16
CA PHE A 259 -22.96 6.37 0.97
C PHE A 259 -23.45 7.29 -0.16
N SER A 260 -23.64 8.58 0.12
CA SER A 260 -24.01 9.58 -0.88
C SER A 260 -22.83 10.38 -1.42
N MET A 261 -21.61 10.09 -0.98
CA MET A 261 -20.42 10.82 -1.38
C MET A 261 -19.69 10.11 -2.51
N LEU A 262 -19.04 10.91 -3.35
CA LEU A 262 -18.26 10.43 -4.48
C LEU A 262 -17.00 11.26 -4.61
N ILE A 263 -15.88 10.60 -4.89
CA ILE A 263 -14.59 11.28 -5.11
C ILE A 263 -14.29 11.40 -6.60
N VAL A 264 -13.71 12.53 -6.98
CA VAL A 264 -13.12 12.74 -8.31
C VAL A 264 -11.66 13.12 -8.09
N PRO A 265 -10.73 12.16 -8.16
CA PRO A 265 -9.32 12.44 -7.97
C PRO A 265 -8.77 13.23 -9.16
N PHE A 266 -7.74 14.05 -8.91
CA PHE A 266 -7.10 14.82 -9.98
C PHE A 266 -6.43 13.95 -11.04
N THR A 267 -6.08 12.70 -10.69
CA THR A 267 -5.46 11.72 -11.59
C THR A 267 -5.90 10.30 -11.20
N THR A 268 -6.21 9.47 -12.20
CA THR A 268 -6.38 8.01 -12.08
C THR A 268 -6.44 7.40 -13.49
N HIS A 269 -6.58 6.07 -13.58
CA HIS A 269 -6.87 5.38 -14.83
C HIS A 269 -8.35 5.59 -15.23
N PRO A 270 -8.65 6.25 -16.36
CA PRO A 270 -10.03 6.65 -16.67
C PRO A 270 -11.02 5.48 -16.82
N PRO A 271 -10.70 4.35 -17.48
CA PRO A 271 -11.57 3.18 -17.46
C PRO A 271 -11.85 2.63 -16.05
N ALA A 272 -10.87 2.65 -15.15
CA ALA A 272 -11.09 2.22 -13.76
C ALA A 272 -11.98 3.21 -13.00
N PHE A 273 -11.91 4.50 -13.34
CA PHE A 273 -12.81 5.50 -12.80
C PHE A 273 -14.27 5.25 -13.21
N VAL A 274 -14.53 4.82 -14.45
CA VAL A 274 -15.88 4.42 -14.88
C VAL A 274 -16.39 3.24 -14.07
N GLN A 275 -15.57 2.20 -13.84
CA GLN A 275 -15.94 1.05 -12.99
C GLN A 275 -16.22 1.48 -11.55
N TYR A 276 -15.40 2.36 -11.00
CA TYR A 276 -15.66 2.97 -9.69
C TYR A 276 -17.01 3.70 -9.65
N LEU A 277 -17.36 4.50 -10.66
CA LEU A 277 -18.67 5.18 -10.71
C LEU A 277 -19.83 4.19 -10.77
N LEU A 278 -19.67 3.07 -11.50
CA LEU A 278 -20.67 2.00 -11.55
C LEU A 278 -20.83 1.35 -10.17
N ALA A 279 -19.72 1.04 -9.49
CA ALA A 279 -19.74 0.43 -8.16
C ALA A 279 -20.24 1.37 -7.05
N GLN A 280 -20.30 2.68 -7.31
CA GLN A 280 -20.94 3.68 -6.46
C GLN A 280 -22.41 3.94 -6.85
N ASP A 281 -22.99 3.14 -7.75
CA ASP A 281 -24.35 3.29 -8.27
C ASP A 281 -24.62 4.68 -8.91
N PHE A 282 -23.57 5.38 -9.34
CA PHE A 282 -23.69 6.70 -9.98
C PHE A 282 -24.02 6.59 -11.48
N ILE A 283 -23.64 5.49 -12.10
CA ILE A 283 -24.00 5.09 -13.47
C ILE A 283 -24.51 3.65 -13.46
N ASP A 284 -25.22 3.23 -14.51
CA ASP A 284 -25.72 1.86 -14.66
C ASP A 284 -24.87 1.00 -15.63
N CYS A 285 -25.14 -0.30 -15.66
CA CYS A 285 -24.42 -1.25 -16.52
C CYS A 285 -24.61 -0.97 -18.03
N ASP A 286 -25.74 -0.35 -18.44
CA ASP A 286 -25.98 -0.02 -19.84
C ASP A 286 -25.12 1.18 -20.28
N GLN A 287 -24.79 2.07 -19.35
CA GLN A 287 -23.90 3.22 -19.54
C GLN A 287 -22.42 2.84 -19.51
N GLU A 288 -22.03 1.84 -18.72
CA GLU A 288 -20.63 1.44 -18.50
C GLU A 288 -19.87 1.18 -19.81
N GLU A 289 -20.42 0.37 -20.73
CA GLU A 289 -19.73 0.00 -21.98
C GLU A 289 -19.45 1.23 -22.86
N GLN A 290 -20.39 2.17 -22.91
CA GLN A 290 -20.26 3.39 -23.71
C GLN A 290 -19.28 4.36 -23.07
N LEU A 291 -19.34 4.52 -21.75
CA LEU A 291 -18.48 5.44 -21.01
C LEU A 291 -17.04 4.93 -20.93
N SER A 292 -16.83 3.62 -20.82
CA SER A 292 -15.49 3.01 -20.87
C SER A 292 -14.76 3.33 -22.18
N LYS A 293 -15.46 3.25 -23.33
CA LYS A 293 -14.89 3.65 -24.63
C LYS A 293 -14.54 5.13 -24.71
N VAL A 294 -15.35 6.00 -24.10
CA VAL A 294 -15.06 7.44 -24.04
C VAL A 294 -13.88 7.72 -23.11
N ALA A 295 -13.74 6.93 -22.04
CA ALA A 295 -12.68 7.06 -21.05
C ALA A 295 -11.30 6.69 -21.62
N GLU A 296 -11.22 5.71 -22.53
CA GLU A 296 -9.97 5.35 -23.23
C GLU A 296 -9.30 6.55 -23.93
N ASP A 297 -10.09 7.50 -24.44
CA ASP A 297 -9.62 8.69 -25.14
C ASP A 297 -9.47 9.94 -24.24
N THR A 298 -9.74 9.83 -22.92
CA THR A 298 -9.80 10.98 -22.02
C THR A 298 -8.71 10.90 -20.94
N GLU A 299 -7.71 11.78 -21.00
CA GLU A 299 -6.65 11.82 -19.98
C GLU A 299 -7.08 12.51 -18.67
N ASP A 300 -8.03 13.46 -18.74
CA ASP A 300 -8.46 14.27 -17.60
C ASP A 300 -9.74 13.73 -16.97
N VAL A 301 -9.59 13.14 -15.78
CA VAL A 301 -10.69 12.54 -15.00
C VAL A 301 -11.73 13.56 -14.56
N ASN A 302 -11.34 14.82 -14.32
CA ASN A 302 -12.32 15.87 -14.00
C ASN A 302 -13.22 16.15 -15.21
N GLN A 303 -12.62 16.27 -16.40
CA GLN A 303 -13.39 16.47 -17.63
C GLN A 303 -14.27 15.27 -17.95
N LEU A 304 -13.79 14.05 -17.69
CA LEU A 304 -14.58 12.84 -17.83
C LEU A 304 -15.79 12.88 -16.89
N PHE A 305 -15.57 13.17 -15.60
CA PHE A 305 -16.66 13.26 -14.62
C PHE A 305 -17.67 14.36 -14.97
N ASP A 306 -17.21 15.57 -15.32
CA ASP A 306 -18.09 16.67 -15.67
C ASP A 306 -18.99 16.29 -16.87
N ARG A 307 -18.43 15.61 -17.88
CA ARG A 307 -19.19 15.10 -19.03
C ARG A 307 -20.24 14.06 -18.60
N ILE A 308 -19.88 13.11 -17.74
CA ILE A 308 -20.81 12.09 -17.24
C ILE A 308 -21.93 12.75 -16.43
N ASN A 309 -21.58 13.63 -15.50
CA ASN A 309 -22.54 14.35 -14.65
C ASN A 309 -23.46 15.25 -15.48
N ASP A 310 -22.97 15.84 -16.58
CA ASP A 310 -23.80 16.66 -17.48
C ASP A 310 -24.80 15.87 -18.33
N LEU A 311 -24.57 14.56 -18.55
CA LEU A 311 -25.54 13.68 -19.22
C LEU A 311 -26.76 13.39 -18.35
N LEU A 312 -26.64 13.56 -17.02
CA LEU A 312 -27.75 13.41 -16.10
C LEU A 312 -28.70 14.61 -16.14
N SER A 313 -29.98 14.34 -15.91
CA SER A 313 -30.98 15.41 -15.70
C SER A 313 -30.55 16.29 -14.51
N PRO A 314 -30.78 17.62 -14.52
CA PRO A 314 -30.26 18.54 -13.51
C PRO A 314 -30.50 18.12 -12.05
N GLU A 315 -31.64 17.47 -11.77
CA GLU A 315 -32.02 16.97 -10.45
C GLU A 315 -31.33 15.67 -10.01
N LEU A 316 -30.65 14.98 -10.91
CA LEU A 316 -29.86 13.76 -10.63
C LEU A 316 -28.37 14.07 -10.52
N ARG A 317 -27.92 15.27 -10.92
CA ARG A 317 -26.50 15.62 -10.92
C ARG A 317 -25.91 15.59 -9.51
N ALA A 318 -24.70 15.07 -9.41
CA ALA A 318 -23.87 15.21 -8.23
C ALA A 318 -23.46 16.68 -8.04
N THR A 319 -23.47 17.14 -6.78
CA THR A 319 -23.13 18.51 -6.39
C THR A 319 -21.78 18.55 -5.71
N PHE A 320 -20.92 19.48 -6.10
CA PHE A 320 -19.63 19.69 -5.45
C PHE A 320 -19.79 20.04 -3.96
N VAL A 321 -18.94 19.45 -3.13
CA VAL A 321 -18.91 19.66 -1.67
C VAL A 321 -17.67 20.45 -1.28
N LYS A 322 -16.47 19.91 -1.56
CA LYS A 322 -15.19 20.48 -1.10
C LYS A 322 -14.01 19.88 -1.87
N ASP A 323 -12.89 20.60 -1.89
CA ASP A 323 -11.58 20.06 -2.26
C ASP A 323 -10.89 19.40 -1.05
N ILE A 324 -10.25 18.26 -1.26
CA ILE A 324 -9.52 17.48 -0.26
C ILE A 324 -8.10 17.24 -0.78
N ASP A 325 -7.08 17.54 0.03
CA ASP A 325 -5.67 17.46 -0.40
C ASP A 325 -5.02 16.07 -0.18
N TYR A 326 -5.69 15.19 0.56
CA TYR A 326 -5.22 13.88 0.99
C TYR A 326 -6.23 12.76 0.64
N PRO A 327 -5.79 11.58 0.15
CA PRO A 327 -4.39 11.14 -0.08
C PRO A 327 -3.74 11.80 -1.30
N LEU A 328 -4.56 12.39 -2.16
CA LEU A 328 -4.20 13.24 -3.27
C LEU A 328 -5.26 14.33 -3.44
N PRO A 329 -4.98 15.40 -4.21
CA PRO A 329 -6.01 16.36 -4.61
C PRO A 329 -7.25 15.65 -5.19
N ILE A 330 -8.37 15.81 -4.49
CA ILE A 330 -9.66 15.20 -4.79
C ILE A 330 -10.73 16.29 -4.71
N LYS A 331 -11.66 16.26 -5.66
CA LYS A 331 -12.93 16.96 -5.51
C LYS A 331 -13.95 15.99 -4.93
N LEU A 332 -14.53 16.36 -3.80
CA LEU A 332 -15.62 15.62 -3.18
C LEU A 332 -16.96 16.11 -3.74
N TYR A 333 -17.81 15.18 -4.14
CA TYR A 333 -19.16 15.44 -4.60
C TYR A 333 -20.17 14.67 -3.75
N LYS A 334 -21.39 15.18 -3.72
CA LYS A 334 -22.55 14.53 -3.11
C LYS A 334 -23.56 14.16 -4.19
N MET A 335 -23.94 12.89 -4.24
CA MET A 335 -24.97 12.35 -5.10
C MET A 335 -26.34 12.94 -4.74
N SER A 336 -27.18 13.13 -5.76
CA SER A 336 -28.57 13.54 -5.56
C SER A 336 -29.33 12.46 -4.78
N PRO A 337 -30.14 12.83 -3.76
CA PRO A 337 -30.99 11.86 -3.05
C PRO A 337 -31.89 11.04 -3.99
N LYS A 338 -32.29 11.64 -5.12
CA LYS A 338 -33.11 10.97 -6.14
C LYS A 338 -32.43 9.79 -6.85
N MET A 339 -31.10 9.70 -6.78
CA MET A 339 -30.37 8.53 -7.30
C MET A 339 -30.30 7.40 -6.28
N ILE A 340 -30.36 7.71 -4.99
CA ILE A 340 -30.19 6.75 -3.89
C ILE A 340 -31.53 6.07 -3.55
N ASP A 341 -32.65 6.75 -3.77
CA ASP A 341 -34.00 6.25 -3.48
C ASP A 341 -34.59 5.32 -4.57
N CYS A 342 -33.79 4.92 -5.58
CA CYS A 342 -34.25 4.21 -6.78
C CYS A 342 -34.17 2.67 -6.70
#